data_AF-A0A150RCI2-F1
#
_entry.id   AF-A0A150RCI2-F1
#
_cell.length_a   1.000
_cell.length_b   1.000
_cell.length_c   1.000
_cell.angle_alpha   90.00
_cell.angle_beta   90.00
_cell.angle_gamma   90.00
#
_symmetry.space_group_name_H-M   'P 1'
#
loop_
_entity.id
_entity.type
_entity.pdbx_description
1 polymer ?
#
loop_
_entity_poly.entity_id
_entity_poly.type
_entity_poly.pdbx_seq_one_letter_code
_entity_poly.pdbx_strand_id
1 'polypeptide(L)' 'MQEAVQAYVKLARERGLTPATLALAFVRSRWFVASTILGATTLEQLEENVKSAGVVLDRDVLAEIDQIHARYPSPAP' A
#
# COMPACT_ATOMS: atom_id res chain seq x y z
N MET A 1 14.99 4.90 -5.08
CA MET A 1 13.87 5.22 -4.16
C MET A 1 12.71 5.88 -4.89
N GLN A 2 12.92 7.00 -5.59
CA GLN A 2 11.85 7.77 -6.24
C GLN A 2 11.10 6.99 -7.33
N GLU A 3 11.81 6.15 -8.10
CA GLU A 3 11.20 5.31 -9.15
C GLU A 3 10.30 4.21 -8.57
N ALA A 4 10.68 3.60 -7.45
CA ALA A 4 9.87 2.61 -6.74
C ALA A 4 8.57 3.25 -6.21
N VAL A 5 8.68 4.43 -5.61
CA VAL A 5 7.51 5.21 -5.16
C VAL A 5 6.58 5.51 -6.33
N GLN A 6 7.12 5.99 -7.46
CA GLN A 6 6.32 6.28 -8.65
C GLN A 6 5.62 5.02 -9.20
N ALA A 7 6.28 3.86 -9.20
CA ALA A 7 5.69 2.60 -9.63
C ALA A 7 4.49 2.21 -8.75
N TYR A 8 4.62 2.25 -7.43
CA TYR A 8 3.52 1.95 -6.52
C TYR A 8 2.37 2.97 -6.60
N VAL A 9 2.70 4.26 -6.76
CA VAL A 9 1.69 5.32 -6.95
C VAL A 9 0.92 5.10 -8.26
N LYS A 10 1.60 4.68 -9.33
CA LYS A 10 0.95 4.34 -10.61
C LYS A 10 0.00 3.16 -10.44
N LEU A 11 0.46 2.08 -9.81
CA LEU A 11 -0.35 0.89 -9.53
C LEU A 11 -1.60 1.25 -8.71
N ALA A 12 -1.44 2.03 -7.64
CA ALA A 12 -2.57 2.46 -6.82
C ALA A 12 -3.63 3.18 -7.65
N ARG A 13 -3.22 4.15 -8.48
CA ARG A 13 -4.13 4.91 -9.36
C ARG A 13 -4.82 4.05 -10.40
N GLU A 14 -4.09 3.11 -11.02
CA GLU A 14 -4.66 2.16 -12.00
C GLU A 14 -5.73 1.26 -11.39
N ARG A 15 -5.63 0.99 -10.08
CA ARG A 15 -6.59 0.19 -9.31
C ARG A 15 -7.64 1.04 -8.59
N GLY A 16 -7.69 2.35 -8.84
CA GLY A 16 -8.65 3.27 -8.23
C GLY A 16 -8.43 3.49 -6.72
N LEU A 17 -7.25 3.17 -6.22
CA LEU A 17 -6.86 3.32 -4.82
C LEU A 17 -5.95 4.54 -4.64
N THR A 18 -5.95 5.09 -3.43
CA THR A 18 -4.89 6.03 -3.04
C THR A 18 -3.61 5.25 -2.72
N PRO A 19 -2.42 5.87 -2.86
CA PRO A 19 -1.16 5.23 -2.50
C PRO A 19 -1.12 4.79 -1.02
N ALA A 20 -1.71 5.58 -0.13
CA ALA A 20 -1.81 5.25 1.30
C ALA A 20 -2.70 4.01 1.52
N THR A 21 -3.86 3.96 0.87
CA THR A 21 -4.77 2.81 0.96
C THR A 21 -4.12 1.53 0.44
N LEU A 22 -3.43 1.58 -0.70
CA LEU A 22 -2.71 0.42 -1.24
C LEU A 22 -1.65 -0.09 -0.25
N ALA A 23 -0.84 0.82 0.30
CA ALA A 23 0.23 0.47 1.23
C ALA A 23 -0.33 -0.15 2.53
N LEU A 24 -1.35 0.47 3.12
CA LEU A 24 -1.97 -0.01 4.36
C LEU A 24 -2.67 -1.36 4.16
N ALA A 25 -3.39 -1.53 3.05
CA ALA A 25 -4.03 -2.81 2.71
C ALA A 25 -2.99 -3.91 2.49
N PHE A 26 -1.86 -3.60 1.84
CA PHE A 26 -0.77 -4.56 1.66
C PHE A 26 -0.18 -5.01 3.00
N VAL A 27 0.20 -4.07 3.88
CA VAL A 27 0.77 -4.39 5.20
C VAL A 27 -0.21 -5.25 6.00
N ARG A 28 -1.48 -4.86 6.06
CA ARG A 28 -2.54 -5.60 6.78
C ARG A 28 -2.77 -7.01 6.21
N SER A 29 -2.57 -7.22 4.91
CA SER A 29 -2.81 -8.52 4.28
C SER A 29 -1.79 -9.60 4.68
N ARG A 30 -0.69 -9.24 5.35
CA ARG A 30 0.36 -10.19 5.72
C ARG A 30 -0.05 -10.96 6.99
N TRP A 31 0.07 -12.28 6.93
CA TRP A 31 -0.38 -13.19 8.00
C TRP A 31 0.28 -12.93 9.37
N PHE A 32 1.48 -12.35 9.38
CA PHE A 32 2.25 -12.06 10.60
C PHE A 32 1.97 -10.65 11.17
N VAL A 33 1.10 -9.86 10.55
CA VAL A 33 0.77 -8.51 11.01
C VAL A 33 -0.51 -8.56 11.84
N ALA A 34 -0.37 -8.38 13.16
CA ALA A 34 -1.52 -8.33 14.06
C ALA A 34 -2.27 -6.98 13.98
N SER A 35 -1.53 -5.87 13.81
CA SER A 35 -2.10 -4.53 13.72
C SER A 35 -1.17 -3.60 12.92
N THR A 36 -1.74 -2.60 12.28
CA THR A 36 -1.02 -1.55 11.55
C THR A 36 -1.13 -0.23 12.32
N ILE A 37 0.00 0.37 12.69
CA ILE A 37 0.03 1.65 13.39
C ILE A 37 -0.17 2.77 12.36
N LEU A 38 -1.27 3.52 12.49
CA LEU A 38 -1.63 4.60 11.56
C LEU A 38 -1.05 5.94 12.05
N GLY A 39 -0.45 6.70 11.13
CA GLY A 39 -0.05 8.09 11.35
C GLY A 39 -0.95 9.04 10.55
N ALA A 40 -1.46 10.08 11.18
CA ALA A 40 -2.25 11.12 10.53
C ALA A 40 -2.06 12.45 11.27
N THR A 41 -1.94 13.55 10.52
CA THR A 41 -1.90 14.92 11.06
C THR A 41 -3.21 15.67 10.85
N THR A 42 -4.12 15.11 10.05
CA THR A 42 -5.47 15.65 9.81
C THR A 42 -6.54 14.56 9.94
N LEU A 43 -7.80 14.96 10.11
CA LEU A 43 -8.92 14.02 10.24
C LEU A 43 -9.19 13.28 8.92
N GLU A 44 -9.00 13.96 7.79
CA GLU A 44 -9.23 13.38 6.45
C GLU A 44 -8.25 12.23 6.19
N GLN A 45 -6.97 12.39 6.58
CA GLN A 45 -5.97 11.33 6.50
C GLN A 45 -6.32 10.15 7.40
N LEU A 46 -6.79 10.43 8.62
CA LEU A 46 -7.21 9.38 9.55
C LEU A 46 -8.39 8.59 8.98
N GLU A 47 -9.40 9.28 8.44
CA GLU A 47 -10.56 8.65 7.81
C GLU A 47 -10.17 7.78 6.61
N GLU A 48 -9.29 8.28 5.74
CA GLU A 48 -8.74 7.51 4.61
C GLU A 48 -8.02 6.25 5.09
N ASN A 49 -7.15 6.41 6.09
CA ASN A 49 -6.36 5.31 6.63
C ASN A 49 -7.25 4.24 7.29
N VAL A 50 -8.31 4.64 8.00
CA VAL A 50 -9.25 3.69 8.62
C VAL A 50 -10.07 2.96 7.55
N LYS A 51 -10.52 3.66 6.50
CA LYS A 51 -11.27 3.06 5.39
C LYS A 51 -10.45 1.99 4.65
N SER A 52 -9.12 2.11 4.65
CA SER A 52 -8.23 1.10 4.06
C SER A 52 -8.38 -0.30 4.66
N ALA A 53 -8.87 -0.43 5.91
CA ALA A 53 -9.09 -1.72 6.55
C ALA A 53 -10.14 -2.58 5.81
N GLY A 54 -11.06 -1.95 5.08
CA GLY A 54 -12.06 -2.65 4.25
C GLY A 54 -11.54 -3.08 2.87
N VAL A 55 -10.35 -2.64 2.47
CA VAL A 55 -9.79 -2.93 1.14
C VAL A 55 -9.09 -4.29 1.16
N VAL A 56 -9.52 -5.18 0.28
CA VAL A 56 -8.90 -6.48 0.04
C VAL A 56 -8.19 -6.42 -1.31
N LEU A 57 -6.87 -6.63 -1.29
CA LEU A 57 -6.08 -6.72 -2.51
C LEU A 57 -6.27 -8.09 -3.14
N ASP A 58 -6.67 -8.11 -4.41
CA ASP A 58 -6.76 -9.35 -5.16
C ASP A 58 -5.37 -9.91 -5.50
N ARG A 59 -5.35 -11.12 -6.07
CA ARG A 59 -4.11 -11.82 -6.41
C ARG A 59 -3.30 -11.11 -7.48
N ASP A 60 -3.95 -10.38 -8.39
CA ASP A 60 -3.29 -9.70 -9.49
C ASP A 60 -2.55 -8.47 -8.98
N VAL A 61 -3.18 -7.68 -8.10
CA VAL A 61 -2.55 -6.53 -7.45
C VAL A 61 -1.36 -6.99 -6.59
N LEU A 62 -1.50 -8.10 -5.85
CA LEU A 62 -0.39 -8.65 -5.09
C LEU A 62 0.78 -9.10 -5.99
N ALA A 63 0.48 -9.74 -7.12
CA ALA A 63 1.50 -10.14 -8.08
C ALA A 63 2.22 -8.94 -8.70
N GLU A 64 1.51 -7.84 -8.98
CA GLU A 64 2.12 -6.60 -9.46
C GLU A 64 3.00 -5.93 -8.39
N ILE A 65 2.57 -5.94 -7.13
CA ILE A 65 3.41 -5.47 -6.01
C ILE A 65 4.71 -6.28 -5.95
N ASP A 66 4.62 -7.61 -6.06
CA ASP A 66 5.80 -8.48 -6.04
C ASP A 66 6.74 -8.20 -7.22
N GLN A 67 6.20 -7.92 -8.42
CA GLN A 67 7.00 -7.52 -9.59
C GLN A 67 7.72 -6.18 -9.37
N ILE A 68 7.04 -5.18 -8.83
CA ILE A 68 7.65 -3.88 -8.49
C ILE A 68 8.74 -4.08 -7.44
N HIS A 69 8.48 -4.88 -6.40
CA HIS A 69 9.45 -5.18 -5.36
C HIS A 69 10.68 -5.92 -5.90
N ALA A 70 10.50 -6.90 -6.78
CA ALA A 70 11.61 -7.61 -7.42
C ALA A 70 12.49 -6.69 -8.27
N ARG A 71 11.88 -5.68 -8.92
CA ARG A 71 12.61 -4.66 -9.70
C ARG A 71 13.35 -3.65 -8.82
N TYR A 72 12.78 -3.32 -7.67
CA TYR A 72 13.34 -2.35 -6.72
C TYR A 72 13.42 -2.96 -5.31
N PRO A 73 14.36 -3.88 -5.06
CA PRO A 73 14.48 -4.54 -3.77
C PRO A 73 14.98 -3.56 -2.71
N SER A 74 14.31 -3.55 -1.55
CA SER A 74 14.67 -2.80 -0.33
C SER A 74 15.27 -1.41 -0.56
N PRO A 75 14.55 -0.48 -1.25
CA PRO A 75 15.08 0.83 -1.60
C PRO A 75 15.17 1.79 -0.41
N ALA A 76 14.60 1.42 0.74
CA ALA A 76 14.64 2.10 2.03
C ALA A 76 14.71 1.03 3.13
N PRO A 77 15.92 0.65 3.59
CA PRO A 77 16.12 -0.37 4.63
C PRO A 77 15.79 0.14 6.03
#